data_AF-A0A831JWA6-F1
#
_entry.id   AF-A0A831JWA6-F1
#
_cell.length_a   1.000
_cell.length_b   1.000
_cell.length_c   1.000
_cell.angle_alpha   90.00
_cell.angle_beta   90.00
_cell.angle_gamma   90.00
#
_symmetry.space_group_name_H-M   'P 1'
#
loop_
_entity.id
_entity.type
_entity.pdbx_description
1 polymer ?
#
loop_
_entity_poly.entity_id
_entity_poly.type
_entity_poly.pdbx_seq_one_letter_code
_entity_poly.pdbx_strand_id
1 'polypeptide(L)'
;MPAVSAIFLTLVMFLMAGCNSLGTSSGFSISCQRIDADIAWGALSGLTADISKKKVLYAVHDHNLPDPEILVLSISGTQAVITRSIPVRKDGAVPAYDLEGITHRLNGGFWLASEGKPGRQLPNLLIRTDEAGQVQEEVSLPPSVAQYRVKSGLEGIASTGTGNKERVTVVFQRRWKDDPAGRVKIGQYWPAGGEWRFYLYPLDAPKGTGLSAITALDNNRFAMLERDDKPFFKAGTKAVYEVTLPHQPGQEQPYPLIGKTRLVDVLSAYN
;
A
#
# COMPACT_ATOMS: atom_id res chain seq x y z
N MET A 1 15.49 -1.15 -18.39
CA MET A 1 15.22 0.28 -18.12
C MET A 1 14.00 0.42 -17.22
N PRO A 2 14.14 0.41 -15.87
CA PRO A 2 13.01 0.47 -14.94
C PRO A 2 12.80 1.85 -14.27
N ALA A 3 13.84 2.68 -14.19
CA ALA A 3 13.83 3.94 -13.43
C ALA A 3 12.80 4.97 -13.94
N VAL A 4 12.55 5.01 -15.25
CA VAL A 4 11.58 5.95 -15.86
C VAL A 4 10.12 5.56 -15.53
N SER A 5 9.86 4.28 -15.23
CA SER A 5 8.52 3.79 -14.89
C SER A 5 8.16 4.03 -13.41
N ALA A 6 9.15 4.03 -12.52
CA ALA A 6 8.96 4.29 -11.09
C ALA A 6 8.59 5.76 -10.80
N ILE A 7 9.19 6.71 -11.54
CA ILE A 7 8.90 8.15 -11.41
C ILE A 7 7.49 8.48 -11.92
N PHE A 8 7.05 7.81 -12.98
CA PHE A 8 5.69 7.99 -13.53
C PHE A 8 4.61 7.49 -12.56
N LEU A 9 4.85 6.36 -11.86
CA LEU A 9 3.92 5.84 -10.86
C LEU A 9 3.88 6.70 -9.59
N THR A 10 5.03 7.27 -9.23
CA THR A 10 5.17 8.24 -8.12
C THR A 10 4.31 9.49 -8.38
N LEU A 11 4.33 10.00 -9.62
CA LEU A 11 3.49 11.15 -10.03
C LEU A 11 1.98 10.82 -9.99
N VAL A 12 1.60 9.60 -10.41
CA VAL A 12 0.20 9.13 -10.41
C VAL A 12 -0.35 8.92 -8.99
N MET A 13 0.46 8.38 -8.06
CA MET A 13 0.08 8.28 -6.64
C MET A 13 -0.15 9.66 -6.01
N PHE A 14 0.54 10.72 -6.45
CA PHE A 14 0.34 12.07 -5.93
C PHE A 14 -0.96 12.72 -6.38
N LEU A 15 -1.38 12.42 -7.60
CA LEU A 15 -2.51 13.09 -8.24
C LEU A 15 -3.87 12.47 -7.86
N MET A 16 -3.91 11.19 -7.51
CA MET A 16 -5.16 10.50 -7.13
C MET A 16 -5.65 10.88 -5.72
N ALA A 17 -4.81 11.49 -4.89
CA ALA A 17 -5.22 12.07 -3.60
C ALA A 17 -6.21 13.24 -3.74
N GLY A 18 -6.44 13.74 -4.96
CA GLY A 18 -7.32 14.87 -5.26
C GLY A 18 -8.74 14.54 -5.71
N CYS A 19 -9.14 13.27 -5.88
CA CYS A 19 -10.49 12.94 -6.37
C CYS A 19 -11.64 13.33 -5.40
N ASN A 20 -11.32 13.83 -4.20
CA ASN A 20 -12.28 14.36 -3.22
C ASN A 20 -12.16 15.87 -2.93
N SER A 21 -11.34 16.63 -3.67
CA SER A 21 -11.25 18.08 -3.48
C SER A 21 -11.20 18.82 -4.82
N LEU A 22 -12.31 19.46 -5.18
CA LEU A 22 -12.33 20.54 -6.17
C LEU A 22 -11.41 21.67 -5.68
N GLY A 23 -10.43 22.00 -6.51
CA GLY A 23 -9.53 23.14 -6.32
C GLY A 23 -8.60 23.22 -7.52
N THR A 24 -8.95 24.07 -8.49
CA THR A 24 -8.12 24.41 -9.63
C THR A 24 -6.89 25.18 -9.16
N SER A 25 -5.74 24.51 -9.00
CA SER A 25 -4.45 25.18 -9.10
C SER A 25 -3.32 24.22 -9.49
N SER A 26 -2.52 24.68 -10.45
CA SER A 26 -1.33 24.06 -11.07
C SER A 26 -1.56 22.90 -12.05
N GLY A 27 -0.76 22.90 -13.14
CA GLY A 27 -0.96 22.22 -14.42
C GLY A 27 -0.94 20.68 -14.47
N PHE A 28 -1.28 20.01 -13.37
CA PHE A 28 -1.51 18.56 -13.34
C PHE A 28 -2.74 18.27 -12.47
N SER A 29 -3.93 18.32 -13.05
CA SER A 29 -5.16 17.84 -12.41
C SER A 29 -5.58 16.51 -13.04
N ILE A 30 -5.71 15.45 -12.25
CA ILE A 30 -6.38 14.24 -12.75
C ILE A 30 -7.89 14.43 -12.66
N SER A 31 -8.57 14.41 -13.82
CA SER A 31 -10.03 14.34 -13.86
C SER A 31 -10.47 12.90 -13.63
N CYS A 32 -11.27 12.70 -12.58
CA CYS A 32 -11.77 11.39 -12.16
C CYS A 32 -13.16 11.17 -12.76
N GLN A 33 -13.31 10.21 -13.67
CA GLN A 33 -14.60 9.88 -14.32
C GLN A 33 -15.04 8.46 -13.97
N ARG A 34 -16.33 8.18 -14.14
CA ARG A 34 -16.91 6.84 -14.01
C ARG A 34 -17.57 6.48 -15.32
N ILE A 35 -17.44 5.23 -15.75
CA ILE A 35 -18.20 4.70 -16.90
C ILE A 35 -19.56 4.18 -16.43
N ASP A 36 -19.65 3.74 -15.18
CA ASP A 36 -20.85 3.25 -14.53
C ASP A 36 -21.23 4.17 -13.36
N ALA A 37 -22.48 4.62 -13.31
CA ALA A 37 -22.98 5.48 -12.23
C ALA A 37 -22.96 4.75 -10.87
N ASP A 38 -23.03 3.42 -10.89
CA ASP A 38 -23.13 2.57 -9.70
C ASP A 38 -21.78 2.34 -9.01
N ILE A 39 -20.64 2.60 -9.67
CA ILE A 39 -19.31 2.45 -9.06
C ILE A 39 -18.80 3.79 -8.53
N ALA A 40 -18.75 3.93 -7.21
CA ALA A 40 -18.41 5.19 -6.60
C ALA A 40 -16.89 5.45 -6.48
N TRP A 41 -16.43 6.61 -6.95
CA TRP A 41 -15.23 7.23 -6.38
C TRP A 41 -15.46 7.46 -4.89
N GLY A 42 -14.55 6.94 -4.08
CA GLY A 42 -14.47 7.16 -2.64
C GLY A 42 -13.03 7.51 -2.25
N ALA A 43 -12.78 7.63 -0.95
CA ALA A 43 -11.39 7.65 -0.47
C ALA A 43 -10.70 6.34 -0.90
N LEU A 44 -9.52 6.47 -1.51
CA LEU A 44 -8.68 5.35 -1.88
C LEU A 44 -7.61 5.15 -0.82
N SER A 45 -7.44 3.92 -0.37
CA SER A 45 -6.41 3.54 0.59
C SER A 45 -5.18 2.93 -0.08
N GLY A 46 -5.39 2.12 -1.13
CA GLY A 46 -4.31 1.49 -1.89
C GLY A 46 -4.41 1.71 -3.40
N LEU A 47 -3.27 1.77 -4.08
CA LEU A 47 -3.16 1.89 -5.54
C LEU A 47 -1.91 1.16 -6.05
N THR A 48 -2.05 0.43 -7.16
CA THR A 48 -0.94 -0.24 -7.84
C THR A 48 -1.12 -0.19 -9.36
N ALA A 49 -0.02 -0.24 -10.12
CA ALA A 49 -0.10 -0.39 -11.58
C ALA A 49 -0.26 -1.85 -11.98
N ASP A 50 -0.92 -2.07 -13.12
CA ASP A 50 -0.81 -3.32 -13.84
C ASP A 50 0.64 -3.52 -14.30
N ILE A 51 1.16 -4.74 -14.13
CA ILE A 51 2.56 -5.08 -14.42
C ILE A 51 2.82 -5.19 -15.93
N SER A 52 1.75 -5.38 -16.72
CA SER A 52 1.80 -5.63 -18.15
C SER A 52 1.14 -4.50 -18.96
N LYS A 53 0.17 -3.79 -18.38
CA LYS A 53 -0.62 -2.74 -19.04
C LYS A 53 -0.32 -1.38 -18.42
N LYS A 54 0.58 -0.62 -19.06
CA LYS A 54 1.06 0.71 -18.58
C LYS A 54 -0.02 1.76 -18.29
N LYS A 55 -1.24 1.57 -18.79
CA LYS A 55 -2.38 2.48 -18.62
C LYS A 55 -3.48 1.93 -17.71
N VAL A 56 -3.22 0.83 -17.02
CA VAL A 56 -4.18 0.22 -16.09
C VAL A 56 -3.63 0.32 -14.69
N LEU A 57 -4.48 0.75 -13.76
CA LEU A 57 -4.21 0.73 -12.33
C LEU A 57 -5.28 -0.10 -11.62
N TYR A 58 -4.94 -0.59 -10.44
CA TYR A 58 -5.86 -1.22 -9.52
C TYR A 58 -5.85 -0.45 -8.21
N ALA A 59 -7.02 -0.21 -7.63
CA ALA A 59 -7.16 0.49 -6.36
C ALA A 59 -8.09 -0.26 -5.41
N VAL A 60 -7.97 0.03 -4.12
CA VAL A 60 -8.91 -0.39 -3.10
C VAL A 60 -9.41 0.84 -2.35
N HIS A 61 -10.65 0.77 -1.89
CA HIS A 61 -11.26 1.81 -1.09
C HIS A 61 -10.78 1.75 0.36
N ASP A 62 -10.71 2.92 0.98
CA ASP A 62 -10.68 3.06 2.43
C ASP A 62 -12.01 2.54 3.03
N HIS A 63 -11.99 2.16 4.30
CA HIS A 63 -13.00 1.40 5.07
C HIS A 63 -14.45 1.91 5.10
N ASN A 64 -14.77 2.96 4.35
CA ASN A 64 -16.06 3.64 4.34
C ASN A 64 -17.11 3.00 3.40
N LEU A 65 -16.73 1.94 2.67
CA LEU A 65 -17.65 1.16 1.84
C LEU A 65 -17.94 -0.22 2.45
N PRO A 66 -19.15 -0.76 2.27
CA PRO A 66 -19.60 -1.98 2.96
C PRO A 66 -18.91 -3.25 2.47
N ASP A 67 -18.60 -3.35 1.17
CA ASP A 67 -18.08 -4.57 0.54
C ASP A 67 -16.67 -4.32 -0.04
N PRO A 68 -15.67 -5.18 0.26
CA PRO A 68 -14.34 -5.04 -0.31
C PRO A 68 -14.34 -5.34 -1.81
N GLU A 69 -13.78 -4.42 -2.59
CA GLU A 69 -13.61 -4.57 -4.03
C GLU A 69 -12.27 -3.99 -4.49
N ILE A 70 -11.83 -4.46 -5.66
CA ILE A 70 -10.68 -3.91 -6.39
C ILE A 70 -11.23 -3.11 -7.57
N LEU A 71 -11.01 -1.81 -7.56
CA LEU A 71 -11.31 -0.95 -8.69
C LEU A 71 -10.28 -1.16 -9.81
N VAL A 72 -10.75 -1.19 -11.05
CA VAL A 72 -9.89 -1.23 -12.24
C VAL A 72 -9.99 0.11 -12.95
N LEU A 73 -8.85 0.79 -13.05
CA LEU A 73 -8.77 2.15 -13.57
C LEU A 73 -8.01 2.17 -14.88
N SER A 74 -8.47 2.98 -15.83
CA SER A 74 -7.72 3.34 -17.03
C SER A 74 -7.19 4.76 -16.89
N ILE A 75 -5.94 4.98 -17.29
CA ILE A 75 -5.32 6.31 -17.33
C ILE A 75 -5.04 6.75 -18.77
N SER A 76 -5.43 7.99 -19.09
CA SER A 76 -5.18 8.62 -20.38
C SER A 76 -4.89 10.11 -20.19
N GLY A 77 -3.65 10.53 -20.49
CA GLY A 77 -3.22 11.90 -20.23
C GLY A 77 -3.38 12.25 -18.76
N THR A 78 -4.23 13.22 -18.47
CA THR A 78 -4.58 13.67 -17.11
C THR A 78 -5.96 13.18 -16.67
N GLN A 79 -6.42 12.04 -17.18
CA GLN A 79 -7.69 11.44 -16.78
C GLN A 79 -7.45 10.07 -16.18
N ALA A 80 -8.16 9.78 -15.09
CA ALA A 80 -8.28 8.44 -14.52
C ALA A 80 -9.76 8.07 -14.50
N VAL A 81 -10.09 6.90 -15.02
CA VAL A 81 -11.47 6.45 -15.18
C VAL A 81 -11.63 5.09 -14.53
N ILE A 82 -12.59 4.93 -13.63
CA ILE A 82 -12.97 3.59 -13.16
C ILE A 82 -13.73 2.90 -14.28
N THR A 83 -13.17 1.79 -14.75
CA THR A 83 -13.68 1.01 -15.88
C THR A 83 -14.55 -0.16 -15.46
N ARG A 84 -14.27 -0.71 -14.27
CA ARG A 84 -15.05 -1.78 -13.62
C ARG A 84 -14.55 -1.95 -12.18
N SER A 85 -15.27 -2.73 -11.40
CA SER A 85 -14.79 -3.25 -10.12
C SER A 85 -14.74 -4.78 -10.11
N ILE A 86 -13.93 -5.34 -9.20
CA ILE A 86 -13.76 -6.77 -8.96
C ILE A 86 -14.15 -7.01 -7.50
N PRO A 87 -15.30 -7.62 -7.22
CA PRO A 87 -15.68 -7.96 -5.85
C PRO A 87 -14.68 -8.93 -5.23
N VAL A 88 -14.22 -8.65 -4.01
CA VAL A 88 -13.40 -9.60 -3.26
C VAL A 88 -14.33 -10.60 -2.59
N ARG A 89 -14.11 -11.89 -2.84
CA ARG A 89 -14.94 -12.98 -2.33
C ARG A 89 -14.10 -14.03 -1.65
N LYS A 90 -14.58 -14.54 -0.52
CA LYS A 90 -13.99 -15.70 0.16
C LYS A 90 -15.06 -16.77 0.24
N ASP A 91 -14.80 -17.92 -0.36
CA ASP A 91 -15.74 -19.05 -0.38
C ASP A 91 -17.16 -18.64 -0.85
N GLY A 92 -17.23 -17.73 -1.83
CA GLY A 92 -18.48 -17.17 -2.37
C GLY A 92 -19.13 -16.06 -1.52
N ALA A 93 -18.68 -15.82 -0.30
CA ALA A 93 -19.22 -14.78 0.59
C ALA A 93 -18.46 -13.45 0.47
N VAL A 94 -19.10 -12.35 0.91
CA VAL A 94 -18.43 -11.06 1.14
C VAL A 94 -17.62 -11.16 2.44
N PRO A 95 -16.28 -11.04 2.41
CA PRO A 95 -15.47 -11.02 3.62
C PRO A 95 -15.48 -9.62 4.27
N ALA A 96 -15.31 -9.58 5.59
CA ALA A 96 -15.20 -8.32 6.34
C ALA A 96 -13.74 -7.82 6.41
N TYR A 97 -13.17 -7.47 5.25
CA TYR A 97 -11.81 -6.93 5.18
C TYR A 97 -11.80 -5.41 5.28
N ASP A 98 -10.71 -4.89 5.86
CA ASP A 98 -10.41 -3.47 5.97
C ASP A 98 -9.20 -3.17 5.09
N LEU A 99 -9.42 -2.99 3.79
CA LEU A 99 -8.34 -2.97 2.80
C LEU A 99 -7.61 -1.62 2.80
N GLU A 100 -6.31 -1.65 3.04
CA GLU A 100 -5.45 -0.45 3.04
C GLU A 100 -4.32 -0.48 2.00
N GLY A 101 -4.10 -1.65 1.39
CA GLY A 101 -3.04 -1.81 0.40
C GLY A 101 -3.39 -2.83 -0.66
N ILE A 102 -2.87 -2.62 -1.87
CA ILE A 102 -2.97 -3.54 -3.00
C ILE A 102 -1.67 -3.56 -3.80
N THR A 103 -1.28 -4.73 -4.30
CA THR A 103 -0.20 -4.90 -5.27
C THR A 103 -0.57 -5.99 -6.28
N HIS A 104 -0.35 -5.72 -7.56
CA HIS A 104 -0.59 -6.69 -8.63
C HIS A 104 0.59 -7.67 -8.72
N ARG A 105 0.29 -8.96 -8.77
CA ARG A 105 1.29 -10.03 -8.68
C ARG A 105 1.85 -10.39 -10.04
N LEU A 106 3.15 -10.68 -10.10
CA LEU A 106 3.81 -11.20 -11.30
C LEU A 106 3.23 -12.54 -11.78
N ASN A 107 2.64 -13.32 -10.87
CA ASN A 107 1.98 -14.59 -11.14
C ASN A 107 0.47 -14.46 -11.39
N GLY A 108 -0.03 -13.24 -11.60
CA GLY A 108 -1.47 -12.97 -11.72
C GLY A 108 -2.18 -12.84 -10.37
N GLY A 109 -3.30 -12.12 -10.38
CA GLY A 109 -4.06 -11.77 -9.20
C GLY A 109 -3.35 -10.75 -8.30
N PHE A 110 -3.74 -10.68 -7.03
CA PHE A 110 -3.37 -9.58 -6.15
C PHE A 110 -2.88 -10.07 -4.79
N TRP A 111 -2.02 -9.28 -4.17
CA TRP A 111 -1.91 -9.25 -2.72
C TRP A 111 -2.58 -7.98 -2.21
N LEU A 112 -3.37 -8.12 -1.15
CA LEU A 112 -4.04 -7.05 -0.43
C LEU A 112 -3.53 -7.02 1.01
N ALA A 113 -3.45 -5.82 1.60
CA ALA A 113 -3.20 -5.65 3.02
C ALA A 113 -4.49 -5.21 3.71
N SER A 114 -4.83 -5.88 4.82
CA SER A 114 -5.92 -5.45 5.67
C SER A 114 -5.44 -4.92 7.02
N GLU A 115 -5.92 -3.72 7.40
CA GLU A 115 -5.58 -3.05 8.67
C GLU A 115 -6.08 -3.84 9.89
N GLY A 116 -7.14 -4.63 9.70
CA GLY A 116 -7.88 -5.21 10.80
C GLY A 116 -8.59 -4.15 11.64
N LYS A 117 -9.36 -4.59 12.62
CA LYS A 117 -10.12 -3.71 13.52
C LYS A 117 -10.04 -4.31 14.93
N PRO A 118 -9.12 -3.85 15.79
CA PRO A 118 -8.97 -4.41 17.14
C PRO A 118 -10.27 -4.41 17.94
N GLY A 119 -11.10 -3.37 17.81
CA GLY A 119 -12.42 -3.28 18.46
C GLY A 119 -13.49 -4.22 17.90
N ARG A 120 -13.27 -4.83 16.73
CA ARG A 120 -14.12 -5.87 16.12
C ARG A 120 -13.43 -7.23 16.05
N GLN A 121 -12.30 -7.39 16.74
CA GLN A 121 -11.45 -8.59 16.70
C GLN A 121 -10.99 -9.03 15.30
N LEU A 122 -11.01 -8.13 14.31
CA LEU A 122 -10.50 -8.44 12.98
C LEU A 122 -8.96 -8.34 12.99
N PRO A 123 -8.23 -9.39 12.59
CA PRO A 123 -6.77 -9.37 12.56
C PRO A 123 -6.22 -8.56 11.38
N ASN A 124 -4.96 -8.14 11.51
CA ASN A 124 -4.15 -7.71 10.37
C ASN A 124 -3.89 -8.91 9.45
N LEU A 125 -4.12 -8.76 8.14
CA LEU A 125 -3.97 -9.84 7.18
C LEU A 125 -3.23 -9.37 5.92
N LEU A 126 -2.38 -10.25 5.36
CA LEU A 126 -2.12 -10.25 3.93
C LEU A 126 -3.12 -11.20 3.27
N ILE A 127 -3.73 -10.80 2.18
CA ILE A 127 -4.75 -11.57 1.48
C ILE A 127 -4.31 -11.77 0.04
N ARG A 128 -4.16 -13.02 -0.41
CA ARG A 128 -3.90 -13.33 -1.82
C ARG A 128 -5.20 -13.63 -2.53
N THR A 129 -5.40 -13.01 -3.68
CA THR A 129 -6.52 -13.32 -4.57
C THR A 129 -6.03 -13.75 -5.95
N ASP A 130 -6.90 -14.42 -6.70
CA ASP A 130 -6.77 -14.49 -8.15
C ASP A 130 -7.18 -13.16 -8.83
N GLU A 131 -7.19 -13.14 -10.18
CA GLU A 131 -7.58 -11.97 -10.98
C GLU A 131 -9.08 -11.65 -10.88
N ALA A 132 -9.91 -12.61 -10.46
CA ALA A 132 -11.35 -12.46 -10.28
C ALA A 132 -11.73 -12.03 -8.86
N GLY A 133 -10.74 -11.75 -8.00
CA GLY A 133 -10.96 -11.34 -6.60
C GLY A 133 -11.32 -12.48 -5.66
N GLN A 134 -11.19 -13.74 -6.08
CA GLN A 134 -11.40 -14.88 -5.18
C GLN A 134 -10.19 -15.04 -4.27
N VAL A 135 -10.44 -15.04 -2.97
CA VAL A 135 -9.44 -15.22 -1.93
C VAL A 135 -8.89 -16.64 -2.00
N GLN A 136 -7.58 -16.75 -2.15
CA GLN A 136 -6.85 -18.03 -2.20
C GLN A 136 -6.06 -18.28 -0.91
N GLU A 137 -5.70 -17.22 -0.18
CA GLU A 137 -4.87 -17.32 1.02
C GLU A 137 -5.09 -16.11 1.92
N GLU A 138 -5.11 -16.34 3.23
CA GLU A 138 -5.04 -15.31 4.26
C GLU A 138 -3.82 -15.61 5.14
N VAL A 139 -2.96 -14.61 5.31
CA VAL A 139 -1.73 -14.72 6.09
C VAL A 139 -1.83 -13.77 7.26
N SER A 140 -1.86 -14.34 8.47
CA SER A 140 -1.80 -13.56 9.71
C SER A 140 -0.37 -13.12 10.01
N LEU A 141 -0.24 -12.01 10.73
CA LEU A 141 1.02 -11.67 11.40
C LEU A 141 1.37 -12.74 12.45
N PRO A 142 2.66 -13.04 12.68
CA PRO A 142 3.07 -13.93 13.77
C PRO A 142 2.51 -13.46 15.12
N PRO A 143 2.10 -14.37 16.02
CA PRO A 143 1.59 -13.98 17.35
C PRO A 143 2.54 -13.07 18.13
N SER A 144 3.85 -13.30 17.97
CA SER A 144 4.92 -12.48 18.57
C SER A 144 4.87 -11.01 18.16
N VAL A 145 4.30 -10.68 16.99
CA VAL A 145 4.09 -9.32 16.48
C VAL A 145 2.67 -8.84 16.75
N ALA A 146 1.67 -9.68 16.46
CA ALA A 146 0.26 -9.33 16.54
C ALA A 146 -0.19 -8.91 17.95
N GLN A 147 0.45 -9.43 19.00
CA GLN A 147 0.16 -9.06 20.40
C GLN A 147 0.40 -7.56 20.71
N TYR A 148 1.26 -6.88 19.94
CA TYR A 148 1.61 -5.47 20.17
C TYR A 148 0.80 -4.48 19.34
N ARG A 149 -0.20 -4.97 18.58
CA ARG A 149 -1.03 -4.16 17.69
C ARG A 149 -1.68 -2.97 18.41
N VAL A 150 -1.84 -1.89 17.65
CA VAL A 150 -2.59 -0.69 18.03
C VAL A 150 -3.74 -0.50 17.03
N LYS A 151 -4.44 0.65 17.06
CA LYS A 151 -5.52 0.92 16.10
C LYS A 151 -5.00 0.98 14.66
N SER A 152 -3.88 1.67 14.46
CA SER A 152 -3.16 1.73 13.20
C SER A 152 -2.53 0.39 12.83
N GLY A 153 -2.77 -0.09 11.61
CA GLY A 153 -2.36 -1.43 11.17
C GLY A 153 -1.44 -1.46 9.94
N LEU A 154 -1.69 -2.44 9.08
CA LEU A 154 -1.01 -2.62 7.79
C LEU A 154 -1.57 -1.63 6.77
N GLU A 155 -0.69 -1.14 5.90
CA GLU A 155 -0.99 -0.13 4.87
C GLU A 155 -0.46 -0.60 3.51
N GLY A 156 0.34 0.22 2.83
CA GLY A 156 1.04 -0.13 1.59
C GLY A 156 1.67 -1.52 1.59
N ILE A 157 1.49 -2.19 0.46
CA ILE A 157 2.00 -3.54 0.18
C ILE A 157 2.65 -3.57 -1.20
N ALA A 158 3.71 -4.36 -1.36
CA ALA A 158 4.39 -4.60 -2.62
C ALA A 158 4.77 -6.08 -2.76
N SER A 159 4.61 -6.65 -3.95
CA SER A 159 5.06 -8.01 -4.27
C SER A 159 6.23 -7.99 -5.25
N THR A 160 7.21 -8.88 -5.06
CA THR A 160 8.34 -9.09 -5.97
C THR A 160 8.62 -10.57 -6.17
N GLY A 161 9.22 -10.92 -7.31
CA GLY A 161 9.55 -12.31 -7.62
C GLY A 161 8.33 -13.17 -7.93
N THR A 162 8.57 -14.46 -8.18
CA THR A 162 7.55 -15.45 -8.55
C THR A 162 7.87 -16.80 -7.93
N GLY A 163 6.84 -17.63 -7.74
CA GLY A 163 6.98 -19.00 -7.24
C GLY A 163 7.74 -19.03 -5.91
N ASN A 164 8.77 -19.86 -5.80
CA ASN A 164 9.58 -19.99 -4.59
C ASN A 164 10.40 -18.74 -4.22
N LYS A 165 10.46 -17.75 -5.12
CA LYS A 165 11.14 -16.47 -4.91
C LYS A 165 10.16 -15.31 -4.72
N GLU A 166 8.85 -15.57 -4.70
CA GLU A 166 7.86 -14.54 -4.40
C GLU A 166 8.07 -14.02 -2.98
N ARG A 167 7.95 -12.71 -2.83
CA ARG A 167 8.07 -12.00 -1.55
C ARG A 167 7.06 -10.88 -1.50
N VAL A 168 6.46 -10.71 -0.34
CA VAL A 168 5.46 -9.69 -0.08
C VAL A 168 5.99 -8.78 1.02
N THR A 169 6.18 -7.51 0.71
CA THR A 169 6.60 -6.49 1.66
C THR A 169 5.41 -5.62 2.03
N VAL A 170 5.16 -5.42 3.32
CA VAL A 170 4.07 -4.59 3.85
C VAL A 170 4.63 -3.57 4.85
N VAL A 171 4.08 -2.36 4.84
CA VAL A 171 4.44 -1.33 5.82
C VAL A 171 3.38 -1.23 6.91
N PHE A 172 3.82 -0.89 8.12
CA PHE A 172 2.93 -0.60 9.24
C PHE A 172 2.74 0.91 9.30
N GLN A 173 1.48 1.36 9.41
CA GLN A 173 1.18 2.79 9.36
C GLN A 173 1.95 3.55 10.43
N ARG A 174 1.86 3.07 11.67
CA ARG A 174 2.39 3.75 12.85
C ARG A 174 3.14 2.79 13.74
N ARG A 175 3.88 3.40 14.65
CA ARG A 175 4.55 2.73 15.76
C ARG A 175 3.55 1.89 16.56
N TRP A 176 3.87 0.61 16.75
CA TRP A 176 3.15 -0.30 17.65
C TRP A 176 3.76 -0.29 19.06
N LYS A 177 3.17 -1.03 20.00
CA LYS A 177 3.56 -0.94 21.43
C LYS A 177 5.02 -1.29 21.69
N ASP A 178 5.57 -2.25 20.95
CA ASP A 178 6.94 -2.77 21.06
C ASP A 178 7.97 -1.99 20.21
N ASP A 179 7.54 -1.12 19.32
CA ASP A 179 8.47 -0.36 18.48
C ASP A 179 9.24 0.67 19.31
N PRO A 180 10.54 0.86 19.08
CA PRO A 180 11.26 1.99 19.66
C PRO A 180 10.66 3.33 19.22
N ALA A 181 10.83 4.37 20.04
CA ALA A 181 10.36 5.72 19.69
C ALA A 181 10.98 6.20 18.38
N GLY A 182 10.18 6.86 17.54
CA GLY A 182 10.62 7.37 16.23
C GLY A 182 10.81 6.30 15.16
N ARG A 183 10.33 5.08 15.37
CA ARG A 183 10.46 3.97 14.42
C ARG A 183 9.13 3.27 14.18
N VAL A 184 8.99 2.70 12.99
CA VAL A 184 7.85 1.84 12.59
C VAL A 184 8.36 0.56 11.95
N LYS A 185 7.54 -0.50 11.96
CA LYS A 185 7.92 -1.77 11.33
C LYS A 185 7.67 -1.79 9.83
N ILE A 186 8.48 -2.57 9.15
CA ILE A 186 8.20 -3.13 7.83
C ILE A 186 8.23 -4.64 7.97
N GLY A 187 7.25 -5.34 7.40
CA GLY A 187 7.22 -6.79 7.32
C GLY A 187 7.55 -7.28 5.91
N GLN A 188 8.32 -8.36 5.80
CA GLN A 188 8.52 -9.11 4.56
C GLN A 188 8.12 -10.57 4.79
N TYR A 189 7.28 -11.09 3.91
CA TYR A 189 6.74 -12.45 3.95
C TYR A 189 7.21 -13.24 2.71
N TRP A 190 7.61 -14.49 2.91
CA TRP A 190 7.97 -15.44 1.87
C TRP A 190 6.87 -16.53 1.78
N PRO A 191 5.95 -16.44 0.81
CA PRO A 191 4.83 -17.40 0.69
C PRO A 191 5.27 -18.85 0.55
N ALA A 192 6.42 -19.10 -0.08
CA ALA A 192 6.93 -20.45 -0.30
C ALA A 192 7.25 -21.23 0.98
N GLY A 193 7.69 -20.53 2.03
CA GLY A 193 8.04 -21.12 3.32
C GLY A 193 7.11 -20.71 4.47
N GLY A 194 6.19 -19.75 4.25
CA GLY A 194 5.38 -19.18 5.32
C GLY A 194 6.18 -18.31 6.30
N GLU A 195 7.34 -17.80 5.88
CA GLU A 195 8.29 -17.13 6.77
C GLU A 195 8.10 -15.62 6.77
N TRP A 196 8.27 -15.01 7.95
CA TRP A 196 8.25 -13.57 8.15
C TRP A 196 9.62 -13.05 8.59
N ARG A 197 9.97 -11.86 8.12
CA ARG A 197 11.02 -11.00 8.68
C ARG A 197 10.50 -9.60 8.90
N PHE A 198 11.02 -8.92 9.90
CA PHE A 198 10.67 -7.53 10.21
C PHE A 198 11.91 -6.65 10.27
N TYR A 199 11.71 -5.37 9.97
CA TYR A 199 12.72 -4.32 9.95
C TYR A 199 12.17 -3.08 10.64
N LEU A 200 13.04 -2.23 11.18
CA LEU A 200 12.67 -0.91 11.70
C LEU A 200 13.02 0.16 10.68
N TYR A 201 12.07 1.04 10.40
CA TYR A 201 12.22 2.24 9.59
C TYR A 201 12.25 3.47 10.50
N PRO A 202 13.26 4.37 10.37
CA PRO A 202 13.30 5.62 11.13
C PRO A 202 12.37 6.68 10.51
N LEU A 203 11.52 7.31 11.32
CA LEU A 203 10.69 8.46 10.90
C LEU A 203 11.48 9.77 11.06
N ASP A 204 11.36 10.69 10.10
CA ASP A 204 12.02 12.00 10.18
C ASP A 204 11.29 12.96 11.13
N ALA A 205 9.97 12.88 11.17
CA ALA A 205 9.13 13.70 12.05
C ALA A 205 8.15 12.82 12.86
N PRO A 206 8.60 12.04 13.86
CA PRO A 206 7.84 10.95 14.48
C PRO A 206 6.42 11.25 14.98
N LYS A 207 6.10 12.51 15.29
CA LYS A 207 4.80 12.88 15.84
C LYS A 207 3.77 12.95 14.72
N GLY A 208 2.83 12.01 14.73
CA GLY A 208 1.70 11.99 13.78
C GLY A 208 2.06 11.53 12.37
N THR A 209 3.31 11.14 12.12
CA THR A 209 3.75 10.59 10.83
C THR A 209 3.81 9.07 10.84
N GLY A 210 3.82 8.52 9.63
CA GLY A 210 3.78 7.10 9.38
C GLY A 210 4.13 6.75 7.95
N LEU A 211 4.15 5.45 7.66
CA LEU A 211 4.25 4.92 6.29
C LEU A 211 2.85 4.69 5.73
N SER A 212 2.65 4.97 4.45
CA SER A 212 1.32 4.86 3.82
C SER A 212 1.35 4.06 2.52
N ALA A 213 2.41 4.17 1.72
CA ALA A 213 2.54 3.43 0.47
C ALA A 213 3.95 2.88 0.30
N ILE A 214 4.05 1.83 -0.50
CA ILE A 214 5.31 1.19 -0.89
C ILE A 214 5.19 0.75 -2.35
N THR A 215 6.27 0.89 -3.11
CA THR A 215 6.41 0.27 -4.44
C THR A 215 7.79 -0.36 -4.58
N ALA A 216 7.85 -1.51 -5.25
CA ALA A 216 9.10 -2.16 -5.55
C ALA A 216 9.80 -1.45 -6.72
N LEU A 217 11.12 -1.24 -6.60
CA LEU A 217 11.95 -0.69 -7.67
C LEU A 217 12.67 -1.84 -8.41
N ASP A 218 13.59 -2.51 -7.72
CA ASP A 218 14.42 -3.64 -8.16
C ASP A 218 15.43 -3.99 -7.05
N ASN A 219 16.04 -5.19 -7.08
CA ASN A 219 17.14 -5.57 -6.19
C ASN A 219 16.89 -5.27 -4.69
N ASN A 220 15.67 -5.58 -4.20
CA ASN A 220 15.25 -5.27 -2.82
C ASN A 220 15.22 -3.80 -2.43
N ARG A 221 15.20 -2.91 -3.42
CA ARG A 221 14.91 -1.49 -3.23
C ARG A 221 13.43 -1.22 -3.35
N PHE A 222 12.96 -0.34 -2.50
CA PHE A 222 11.57 0.09 -2.42
C PHE A 222 11.51 1.59 -2.29
N ALA A 223 10.54 2.22 -2.93
CA ALA A 223 10.15 3.59 -2.64
C ALA A 223 8.98 3.55 -1.66
N MET A 224 9.07 4.30 -0.55
CA MET A 224 8.08 4.34 0.53
C MET A 224 7.60 5.76 0.76
N LEU A 225 6.29 5.95 0.92
CA LEU A 225 5.68 7.23 1.24
C LEU A 225 5.56 7.40 2.76
N GLU A 226 6.33 8.33 3.30
CA GLU A 226 6.21 8.82 4.67
C GLU A 226 5.37 10.10 4.68
N ARG A 227 4.34 10.14 5.51
CA ARG A 227 3.45 11.31 5.62
C ARG A 227 2.86 11.48 7.00
N ASP A 228 2.43 12.70 7.32
CA ASP A 228 1.54 12.95 8.44
C ASP A 228 0.09 12.58 8.13
N ASP A 229 -0.81 12.72 9.11
CA ASP A 229 -2.24 12.42 8.99
C ASP A 229 -3.07 13.58 8.43
N LYS A 230 -2.44 14.65 7.95
CA LYS A 230 -3.15 15.84 7.48
C LYS A 230 -3.54 15.71 6.00
N PRO A 231 -4.61 16.41 5.58
CA PRO A 231 -4.89 16.60 4.17
C PRO A 231 -3.76 17.42 3.54
N PHE A 232 -3.61 17.28 2.22
CA PHE A 232 -2.47 17.80 1.47
C PHE A 232 -2.15 19.28 1.77
N PHE A 233 -3.15 20.17 1.78
CA PHE A 233 -3.00 21.62 2.02
C PHE A 233 -2.61 22.00 3.46
N LYS A 234 -2.55 21.03 4.38
CA LYS A 234 -2.14 21.19 5.79
C LYS A 234 -1.00 20.25 6.17
N ALA A 235 -0.48 19.45 5.24
CA ALA A 235 0.58 18.50 5.51
C ALA A 235 1.89 19.26 5.77
N GLY A 236 2.57 18.91 6.86
CA GLY A 236 3.94 19.30 7.17
C GLY A 236 4.94 18.19 6.82
N THR A 237 4.48 16.96 6.56
CA THR A 237 5.33 15.87 6.07
C THR A 237 4.60 15.08 4.99
N LYS A 238 5.20 15.04 3.80
CA LYS A 238 4.83 14.11 2.71
C LYS A 238 6.04 13.95 1.82
N ALA A 239 6.74 12.82 1.93
CA ALA A 239 8.00 12.58 1.24
C ALA A 239 8.16 11.11 0.85
N VAL A 240 8.84 10.86 -0.26
CA VAL A 240 9.17 9.51 -0.70
C VAL A 240 10.63 9.23 -0.40
N TYR A 241 10.89 8.08 0.19
CA TYR A 241 12.22 7.59 0.51
C TYR A 241 12.49 6.29 -0.22
N GLU A 242 13.71 6.14 -0.74
CA GLU A 242 14.24 4.84 -1.14
C GLU A 242 14.78 4.12 0.10
N VAL A 243 14.47 2.84 0.22
CA VAL A 243 15.07 1.93 1.19
C VAL A 243 15.54 0.67 0.52
N THR A 244 16.54 0.01 1.10
CA THR A 244 16.98 -1.33 0.69
C THR A 244 16.78 -2.31 1.85
N LEU A 245 16.10 -3.42 1.60
CA LEU A 245 15.87 -4.47 2.61
C LEU A 245 16.90 -5.59 2.47
N PRO A 246 17.64 -5.96 3.54
CA PRO A 246 18.51 -7.13 3.56
C PRO A 246 17.83 -8.43 3.11
N HIS A 247 18.55 -9.24 2.34
CA HIS A 247 18.04 -10.41 1.61
C HIS A 247 18.14 -11.71 2.42
N GLN A 248 17.44 -11.83 3.54
CA GLN A 248 17.53 -13.04 4.39
C GLN A 248 16.19 -13.33 5.09
N PRO A 249 15.62 -14.55 5.03
CA PRO A 249 14.44 -14.90 5.83
C PRO A 249 14.76 -15.05 7.32
N GLY A 250 13.72 -15.19 8.16
CA GLY A 250 13.84 -15.48 9.60
C GLY A 250 13.47 -14.31 10.52
N GLN A 251 13.16 -14.66 11.78
CA GLN A 251 12.84 -13.70 12.85
C GLN A 251 14.10 -13.43 13.67
N GLU A 252 14.65 -12.23 13.56
CA GLU A 252 15.68 -11.73 14.48
C GLU A 252 15.10 -10.57 15.28
N GLN A 253 14.95 -10.78 16.58
CA GLN A 253 14.84 -9.68 17.54
C GLN A 253 16.25 -9.45 18.12
N PRO A 254 16.72 -8.19 18.23
CA PRO A 254 16.05 -6.97 17.81
C PRO A 254 15.94 -6.83 16.28
N TYR A 255 14.83 -6.28 15.79
CA TYR A 255 14.66 -6.02 14.35
C TYR A 255 15.72 -5.03 13.83
N PRO A 256 16.38 -5.31 12.69
CA PRO A 256 17.41 -4.43 12.14
C PRO A 256 16.82 -3.08 11.72
N LEU A 257 17.51 -2.00 12.08
CA LEU A 257 17.22 -0.65 11.59
C LEU A 257 17.75 -0.50 10.16
N ILE A 258 16.89 -0.12 9.22
CA ILE A 258 17.29 0.13 7.84
C ILE A 258 17.65 1.60 7.61
N GLY A 259 18.54 1.83 6.66
CA GLY A 259 18.79 3.16 6.11
C GLY A 259 17.73 3.58 5.10
N LYS A 260 17.57 4.89 4.91
CA LYS A 260 16.68 5.48 3.91
C LYS A 260 17.34 6.69 3.25
N THR A 261 16.99 6.94 1.99
CA THR A 261 17.43 8.11 1.22
C THR A 261 16.22 8.85 0.68
N ARG A 262 16.10 10.15 0.95
CA ARG A 262 14.97 10.94 0.44
C ARG A 262 15.08 11.06 -1.08
N LEU A 263 14.05 10.61 -1.80
CA LEU A 263 13.95 10.75 -3.26
C LEU A 263 13.25 12.05 -3.64
N VAL A 264 12.11 12.35 -3.00
CA VAL A 264 11.33 13.55 -3.28
C VAL A 264 10.64 14.06 -2.02
N ASP A 265 10.68 15.37 -1.82
CA ASP A 265 9.78 16.09 -0.93
C ASP A 265 8.56 16.52 -1.76
N VAL A 266 7.42 15.93 -1.45
CA VAL A 266 6.20 16.09 -2.24
C VAL A 266 5.65 17.49 -2.05
N LEU A 267 5.79 18.07 -0.86
CA LEU A 267 5.25 19.39 -0.57
C LEU A 267 6.01 20.48 -1.32
N SER A 268 7.32 20.27 -1.53
CA SER A 268 8.17 21.19 -2.30
C SER A 268 7.80 21.26 -3.79
N ALA A 269 7.15 20.23 -4.33
CA ALA A 269 6.77 20.20 -5.75
C ALA A 269 5.52 21.04 -6.08
N TYR A 270 4.84 21.60 -5.07
CA TYR A 270 3.60 22.37 -5.23
C TYR A 270 3.68 23.82 -4.73
N ASN A 271 4.82 24.22 -4.15
CA ASN A 271 5.13 25.60 -3.79
C ASN A 271 5.97 26.24 -4.91
#